data_AF-A0A3Q7Y252-F1
#
_entry.id   AF-A0A3Q7Y252-F1
#
_cell.length_a   1.000
_cell.length_b   1.000
_cell.length_c   1.000
_cell.angle_alpha   90.00
_cell.angle_beta   90.00
_cell.angle_gamma   90.00
#
_symmetry.space_group_name_H-M   'P 1'
#
loop_
_entity.id
_entity.type
_entity.pdbx_description
1 polymer ?
#
loop_
_entity_poly.entity_id
_entity_poly.type
_entity_poly.pdbx_seq_one_letter_code
_entity_poly.pdbx_strand_id
1 'polypeptide(L)'
;MASTSSPPPQPYLRNPFSPEIEPPLRQKLETISRKRRCREESRNKSLMYGLELQSHVDTFLQPNDLSSLQETINDPLFKTVFKSLAYHYPNAFAFKLVKLLQFHPPTPIRIQTVSILRNIFKESDKIIPTMLIPLKELLFLSLTKESDASVLPILCETIGLVASRLYQYPDIGGWYELHQYISASFTEHKSKLNHHKGLLLLAELPVESVENREFWIDQGHFDFLFNNLITAINSSDNELQELTFNASWTVMRMSRDLERTDVCDSLLPLLLCLIDLHHGEEDELLDMLKRLENLVTMDIEEIFNGKEGDVFWCMIRVAEMKDLSDKLKCAAVAVLKELDETSADAMESVIKKLSREELKRVICVAMDMMACVVDDPVWYEIDRKNCEAAGLTESFNRGKFLINMLTFDGDETVFFPFAVKMIERKYGSDSDWRVRHAAMFAMAAIAHKHFKGVCILHHFKEVAIMSLFFFFLLCEPKVNHQICMS
;
A
#
# COMPACT_ATOMS: atom_id res chain seq x y z
N MET A 1 39.98 30.05 -28.51
CA MET A 1 41.20 29.31 -28.93
C MET A 1 41.62 28.45 -27.75
N ALA A 2 41.70 27.13 -27.77
CA ALA A 2 41.41 26.10 -28.75
C ALA A 2 40.85 24.87 -27.99
N SER A 3 39.87 24.22 -28.60
CA SER A 3 39.21 22.99 -28.18
C SER A 3 40.11 21.76 -28.34
N THR A 4 40.32 20.99 -27.28
CA THR A 4 40.90 19.63 -27.35
C THR A 4 39.77 18.60 -27.30
N SER A 5 39.27 18.23 -28.47
CA SER A 5 38.40 17.06 -28.65
C SER A 5 39.28 15.82 -28.86
N SER A 6 39.13 14.81 -27.99
CA SER A 6 39.72 13.49 -28.18
C SER A 6 39.09 12.79 -29.41
N PRO A 7 39.87 12.03 -30.23
CA PRO A 7 39.32 11.35 -31.40
C PRO A 7 38.46 10.14 -31.01
N PRO A 8 37.47 9.75 -31.84
CA PRO A 8 36.61 8.60 -31.57
C PRO A 8 37.40 7.28 -31.67
N PRO A 9 37.06 6.25 -30.87
CA PRO A 9 37.71 4.95 -30.95
C PRO A 9 37.43 4.28 -32.31
N GLN A 10 38.49 3.81 -32.97
CA GLN A 10 38.38 3.10 -34.24
C GLN A 10 37.68 1.74 -34.06
N PRO A 11 36.88 1.28 -35.05
CA PRO A 11 36.27 -0.03 -35.02
C PRO A 11 37.35 -1.11 -35.14
N TYR A 12 37.36 -2.06 -34.20
CA TYR A 12 38.26 -3.20 -34.21
C TYR A 12 38.16 -3.95 -35.55
N LEU A 13 39.22 -3.88 -36.36
CA LEU A 13 39.43 -4.71 -37.54
C LEU A 13 39.50 -6.18 -37.11
N ARG A 14 38.48 -6.95 -37.49
CA ARG A 14 38.36 -8.38 -37.22
C ARG A 14 39.50 -9.13 -37.92
N ASN A 15 40.29 -9.89 -37.18
CA ASN A 15 41.40 -10.67 -37.74
C ASN A 15 40.84 -11.83 -38.61
N PRO A 16 41.11 -11.86 -39.93
CA PRO A 16 40.53 -12.84 -40.87
C PRO A 16 41.09 -14.27 -40.71
N PHE A 17 42.02 -14.50 -39.80
CA PHE A 17 42.63 -15.82 -39.54
C PHE A 17 42.29 -16.42 -38.18
N SER A 18 41.26 -15.91 -37.50
CA SER A 18 40.75 -16.56 -36.29
C SER A 18 39.97 -17.81 -36.71
N PRO A 19 40.33 -19.03 -36.25
CA PRO A 19 39.53 -20.21 -36.57
C PRO A 19 38.17 -20.04 -35.90
N GLU A 20 37.11 -19.88 -36.70
CA GLU A 20 35.74 -19.99 -36.24
C GLU A 20 35.57 -21.41 -35.70
N ILE A 21 35.62 -21.55 -34.37
CA ILE A 21 35.18 -22.76 -33.70
C ILE A 21 33.66 -22.78 -33.87
N GLU A 22 33.18 -23.19 -35.04
CA GLU A 22 31.79 -23.59 -35.17
C GLU A 22 31.57 -24.76 -34.20
N PRO A 23 30.60 -24.65 -33.27
CA PRO A 23 30.34 -25.75 -32.35
C PRO A 23 30.00 -27.00 -33.19
N PRO A 24 30.49 -28.19 -32.81
CA PRO A 24 30.28 -29.42 -33.56
C PRO A 24 28.81 -29.58 -33.91
N LEU A 25 28.50 -30.06 -35.12
CA LEU A 25 27.14 -30.10 -35.71
C LEU A 25 26.05 -30.58 -34.73
N ARG A 26 26.41 -31.48 -33.81
CA ARG A 26 25.58 -31.98 -32.70
C ARG A 26 25.12 -30.89 -31.73
N GLN A 27 26.01 -30.00 -31.30
CA GLN A 27 25.68 -28.83 -30.46
C GLN A 27 24.80 -27.83 -31.21
N LYS A 28 25.03 -27.59 -32.50
CA LYS A 28 24.19 -26.68 -33.30
C LYS A 28 22.76 -27.22 -33.43
N LEU A 29 22.61 -28.52 -33.69
CA LEU A 29 21.32 -29.22 -33.74
C LEU A 29 20.62 -29.31 -32.38
N GLU A 30 21.37 -29.53 -31.29
CA GLU A 30 20.83 -29.49 -29.93
C GLU A 30 20.39 -28.09 -29.54
N THR A 31 21.13 -27.04 -29.94
CA THR A 31 20.76 -25.65 -29.69
C THR A 31 19.50 -25.27 -30.47
N ILE A 32 19.37 -25.72 -31.72
CA ILE A 32 18.16 -25.55 -32.54
C ILE A 32 17.00 -26.32 -31.93
N SER A 33 17.22 -27.55 -31.48
CA SER A 33 16.20 -28.41 -30.86
C SER A 33 15.76 -27.87 -29.51
N ARG A 34 16.66 -27.27 -28.73
CA ARG A 34 16.37 -26.60 -27.46
C ARG A 34 15.63 -25.29 -27.71
N LYS A 35 16.03 -24.50 -28.71
CA LYS A 35 15.28 -23.31 -29.13
C LYS A 35 13.88 -23.67 -29.64
N ARG A 36 13.72 -24.78 -30.37
CA ARG A 36 12.41 -25.30 -30.78
C ARG A 36 11.59 -25.76 -29.59
N ARG A 37 12.16 -26.55 -28.67
CA ARG A 37 11.48 -26.99 -27.45
C ARG A 37 11.08 -25.82 -26.54
N CYS A 38 11.93 -24.81 -26.36
CA CYS A 38 11.56 -23.61 -25.60
C CYS A 38 10.48 -22.78 -26.32
N ARG A 39 10.48 -22.74 -27.67
CA ARG A 39 9.39 -22.11 -28.45
C ARG A 39 8.09 -22.92 -28.41
N GLU A 40 8.18 -24.24 -28.32
CA GLU A 40 7.04 -25.17 -28.18
C GLU A 40 6.48 -25.15 -26.75
N GLU A 41 7.34 -25.08 -25.72
CA GLU A 41 6.94 -24.87 -24.33
C GLU A 41 6.36 -23.47 -24.11
N SER A 42 6.87 -22.42 -24.76
CA SER A 42 6.23 -21.11 -24.76
C SER A 42 4.90 -21.13 -25.54
N ARG A 43 4.81 -21.91 -26.62
CA ARG A 43 3.55 -22.13 -27.38
C ARG A 43 2.50 -22.85 -26.55
N ASN A 44 2.89 -23.89 -25.81
CA ASN A 44 1.98 -24.69 -24.99
C ASN A 44 1.59 -24.00 -23.68
N LYS A 45 2.37 -23.01 -23.21
CA LYS A 45 2.00 -22.13 -22.10
C LYS A 45 1.10 -20.96 -22.51
N SER A 46 1.01 -20.64 -23.80
CA SER A 46 0.00 -19.71 -24.34
C SER A 46 -1.31 -20.44 -24.58
N LEU A 47 -2.20 -20.40 -23.60
CA LEU A 47 -3.51 -21.08 -23.57
C LEU A 47 -4.49 -20.76 -24.72
N MET A 48 -4.13 -19.96 -25.72
CA MET A 48 -5.00 -19.60 -26.86
C MET A 48 -4.20 -19.26 -28.12
N TYR A 49 -3.30 -20.13 -28.60
CA TYR A 49 -2.64 -19.90 -29.91
C TYR A 49 -2.91 -21.03 -30.90
N GLY A 50 -4.08 -20.97 -31.53
CA GLY A 50 -4.41 -21.80 -32.69
C GLY A 50 -5.88 -21.66 -33.08
N LEU A 51 -6.17 -20.91 -34.15
CA LEU A 51 -7.48 -20.74 -34.80
C LEU A 51 -8.59 -20.03 -33.99
N GLU A 52 -8.89 -20.43 -32.75
CA GLU A 52 -10.01 -19.88 -31.96
C GLU A 52 -9.80 -18.41 -31.59
N LEU A 53 -8.60 -18.03 -31.13
CA LEU A 53 -8.29 -16.62 -30.86
C LEU A 53 -8.32 -15.78 -32.14
N GLN A 54 -7.92 -16.36 -33.27
CA GLN A 54 -7.84 -15.64 -34.54
C GLN A 54 -9.25 -15.28 -35.06
N SER A 55 -10.21 -16.20 -34.94
CA SER A 55 -11.62 -15.87 -35.20
C SER A 55 -12.14 -14.75 -34.29
N HIS A 56 -11.79 -14.77 -33.00
CA HIS A 56 -12.21 -13.72 -32.07
C HIS A 56 -11.48 -12.39 -32.27
N VAL A 57 -10.23 -12.41 -32.73
CA VAL A 57 -9.48 -11.21 -33.12
C VAL A 57 -10.17 -10.53 -34.29
N ASP A 58 -10.54 -11.28 -35.33
CA ASP A 58 -11.24 -10.73 -36.48
C ASP A 58 -12.63 -10.19 -36.09
N THR A 59 -13.37 -10.88 -35.21
CA THR A 59 -14.66 -10.39 -34.71
C THR A 59 -14.53 -9.16 -33.80
N PHE A 60 -13.68 -9.20 -32.78
CA PHE A 60 -13.64 -8.18 -31.73
C PHE A 60 -12.72 -7.00 -32.03
N LEU A 61 -11.72 -7.15 -32.91
CA LEU A 61 -10.80 -6.07 -33.26
C LEU A 61 -11.10 -5.44 -34.64
N GLN A 62 -12.12 -5.91 -35.37
CA GLN A 62 -12.51 -5.31 -36.67
C GLN A 62 -12.90 -3.82 -36.56
N PRO A 63 -12.41 -2.90 -37.42
CA PRO A 63 -12.40 -1.46 -37.15
C PRO A 63 -13.74 -0.77 -36.82
N ASN A 64 -14.87 -1.31 -37.28
CA ASN A 64 -16.17 -0.63 -37.25
C ASN A 64 -17.29 -1.38 -36.51
N ASP A 65 -17.10 -2.66 -36.16
CA ASP A 65 -18.14 -3.41 -35.44
C ASP A 65 -17.88 -3.39 -33.93
N LEU A 66 -18.85 -2.89 -33.17
CA LEU A 66 -18.87 -2.89 -31.71
C LEU A 66 -20.00 -3.76 -31.16
N SER A 67 -20.92 -4.23 -32.01
CA SER A 67 -22.10 -5.02 -31.59
C SER A 67 -21.67 -6.35 -30.99
N SER A 68 -20.77 -7.06 -31.67
CA SER A 68 -20.18 -8.31 -31.19
C SER A 68 -19.51 -8.14 -29.82
N LEU A 69 -18.81 -7.03 -29.58
CA LEU A 69 -18.17 -6.75 -28.29
C LEU A 69 -19.20 -6.42 -27.21
N GLN A 70 -20.21 -5.63 -27.54
CA GLN A 70 -21.28 -5.24 -26.61
C GLN A 70 -22.09 -6.46 -26.13
N GLU A 71 -22.38 -7.42 -27.02
CA GLU A 71 -23.13 -8.63 -26.68
C GLU A 71 -22.33 -9.61 -25.81
N THR A 72 -21.01 -9.66 -25.98
CA THR A 72 -20.16 -10.68 -25.36
C THR A 72 -19.42 -10.20 -24.11
N ILE A 73 -19.32 -8.89 -23.86
CA ILE A 73 -18.44 -8.37 -22.79
C ILE A 73 -18.81 -8.85 -21.39
N ASN A 74 -20.11 -9.07 -21.15
CA ASN A 74 -20.64 -9.55 -19.87
C ASN A 74 -20.73 -11.07 -19.80
N ASP A 75 -20.42 -11.78 -20.89
CA ASP A 75 -20.51 -13.24 -20.92
C ASP A 75 -19.25 -13.85 -20.27
N PRO A 76 -19.40 -14.62 -19.17
CA PRO A 76 -18.27 -15.27 -18.49
C PRO A 76 -17.45 -16.18 -19.41
N LEU A 77 -18.06 -16.74 -20.45
CA LEU A 77 -17.42 -17.65 -21.40
C LEU A 77 -16.27 -16.96 -22.16
N PHE A 78 -16.37 -15.65 -22.37
CA PHE A 78 -15.38 -14.87 -23.12
C PHE A 78 -14.27 -14.27 -22.24
N LYS A 79 -14.31 -14.48 -20.92
CA LYS A 79 -13.31 -13.92 -19.99
C LYS A 79 -11.87 -14.33 -20.36
N THR A 80 -11.65 -15.58 -20.76
CA THR A 80 -10.34 -16.07 -21.19
C THR A 80 -9.90 -15.45 -22.52
N VAL A 81 -10.85 -15.23 -23.44
CA VAL A 81 -10.60 -14.55 -24.71
C VAL A 81 -10.18 -13.09 -24.47
N PHE A 82 -10.90 -12.35 -23.62
CA PHE A 82 -10.55 -10.97 -23.30
C PHE A 82 -9.20 -10.84 -22.60
N LYS A 83 -8.85 -11.77 -21.70
CA LYS A 83 -7.49 -11.82 -21.12
C LYS A 83 -6.42 -12.05 -22.18
N SER A 84 -6.68 -12.95 -23.13
CA SER A 84 -5.78 -13.21 -24.25
C SER A 84 -5.62 -11.99 -25.17
N LEU A 85 -6.72 -11.32 -25.52
CA LEU A 85 -6.70 -10.08 -26.31
C LEU A 85 -5.98 -8.95 -25.59
N ALA A 86 -6.22 -8.77 -24.28
CA ALA A 86 -5.52 -7.80 -23.44
C ALA A 86 -4.00 -8.04 -23.43
N TYR A 87 -3.56 -9.30 -23.42
CA TYR A 87 -2.14 -9.64 -23.40
C TYR A 87 -1.44 -9.55 -24.77
N HIS A 88 -2.13 -9.97 -25.84
CA HIS A 88 -1.55 -10.06 -27.19
C HIS A 88 -1.78 -8.80 -28.04
N TYR A 89 -2.88 -8.09 -27.85
CA TYR A 89 -3.28 -6.92 -28.65
C TYR A 89 -3.76 -5.73 -27.79
N PRO A 90 -3.02 -5.32 -26.74
CA PRO A 90 -3.48 -4.34 -25.75
C PRO A 90 -3.89 -3.00 -26.37
N ASN A 91 -3.14 -2.50 -27.36
CA ASN A 91 -3.42 -1.21 -28.01
C ASN A 91 -4.75 -1.19 -28.77
N ALA A 92 -4.94 -2.15 -29.67
CA ALA A 92 -6.15 -2.23 -30.49
C ALA A 92 -7.37 -2.55 -29.63
N PHE A 93 -7.21 -3.44 -28.64
CA PHE A 93 -8.29 -3.82 -27.75
C PHE A 93 -8.69 -2.68 -26.80
N ALA A 94 -7.73 -1.98 -26.19
CA ALA A 94 -8.03 -0.79 -25.38
C ALA A 94 -8.76 0.28 -26.20
N PHE A 95 -8.30 0.56 -27.41
CA PHE A 95 -8.95 1.54 -28.28
C PHE A 95 -10.41 1.16 -28.62
N LYS A 96 -10.66 -0.12 -28.91
CA LYS A 96 -12.00 -0.68 -29.11
C LYS A 96 -12.90 -0.52 -27.89
N LEU A 97 -12.39 -0.85 -26.70
CA LEU A 97 -13.14 -0.76 -25.44
C LEU A 97 -13.49 0.70 -25.10
N VAL A 98 -12.55 1.63 -25.27
CA VAL A 98 -12.85 3.06 -25.04
C VAL A 98 -13.86 3.58 -26.06
N LYS A 99 -13.79 3.17 -27.33
CA LYS A 99 -14.83 3.48 -28.33
C LYS A 99 -16.20 2.96 -27.90
N LEU A 100 -16.28 1.74 -27.37
CA LEU A 100 -17.54 1.18 -26.85
C LEU A 100 -18.13 2.08 -25.75
N LEU A 101 -17.31 2.60 -24.83
CA LEU A 101 -17.77 3.51 -23.77
C LEU A 101 -18.41 4.80 -24.31
N GLN A 102 -17.99 5.29 -25.47
CA GLN A 102 -18.53 6.53 -26.04
C GLN A 102 -20.00 6.43 -26.46
N PHE A 103 -20.46 5.22 -26.77
CA PHE A 103 -21.87 4.92 -27.05
C PHE A 103 -22.71 4.86 -25.78
N HIS A 104 -22.08 4.97 -24.61
CA HIS A 104 -22.71 4.93 -23.30
C HIS A 104 -23.65 3.71 -23.16
N PRO A 105 -23.12 2.48 -23.31
CA PRO A 105 -23.93 1.27 -23.25
C PRO A 105 -24.51 1.08 -21.83
N PRO A 106 -25.42 0.12 -21.61
CA PRO A 106 -25.96 -0.19 -20.27
C PRO A 106 -24.88 -0.35 -19.19
N THR A 107 -25.18 0.05 -17.94
CA THR A 107 -24.22 0.08 -16.82
C THR A 107 -23.39 -1.20 -16.66
N PRO A 108 -23.94 -2.43 -16.71
CA PRO A 108 -23.14 -3.65 -16.56
C PRO A 108 -22.03 -3.77 -17.61
N ILE A 109 -22.34 -3.40 -18.86
CA ILE A 109 -21.37 -3.39 -19.97
C ILE A 109 -20.29 -2.35 -19.70
N ARG A 110 -20.64 -1.15 -19.20
CA ARG A 110 -19.66 -0.11 -18.85
C ARG A 110 -18.73 -0.56 -17.74
N ILE A 111 -19.25 -1.11 -16.64
CA ILE A 111 -18.45 -1.63 -15.51
C ILE A 111 -17.43 -2.65 -16.02
N GLN A 112 -17.89 -3.63 -16.79
CA GLN A 112 -17.01 -4.69 -17.29
C GLN A 112 -15.98 -4.17 -18.30
N THR A 113 -16.38 -3.24 -19.18
CA THR A 113 -15.49 -2.58 -20.14
C THR A 113 -14.37 -1.82 -19.44
N VAL A 114 -14.72 -0.98 -18.45
CA VAL A 114 -13.75 -0.19 -17.67
C VAL A 114 -12.86 -1.12 -16.84
N SER A 115 -13.40 -2.20 -16.26
CA SER A 115 -12.61 -3.20 -15.53
C SER A 115 -11.55 -3.87 -16.41
N ILE A 116 -11.90 -4.24 -17.65
CA ILE A 116 -10.93 -4.80 -18.61
C ILE A 116 -9.88 -3.75 -18.98
N LEU A 117 -10.29 -2.51 -19.25
CA LEU A 117 -9.36 -1.40 -19.55
C LEU A 117 -8.36 -1.18 -18.41
N ARG A 118 -8.84 -1.08 -17.17
CA ARG A 118 -8.01 -0.97 -15.97
C ARG A 118 -6.95 -2.07 -15.93
N ASN A 119 -7.34 -3.33 -16.13
CA ASN A 119 -6.39 -4.46 -16.11
C ASN A 119 -5.35 -4.35 -17.22
N ILE A 120 -5.74 -3.93 -18.42
CA ILE A 120 -4.80 -3.66 -19.52
C ILE A 120 -3.76 -2.61 -19.10
N PHE A 121 -4.19 -1.49 -18.52
CA PHE A 121 -3.28 -0.41 -18.10
C PHE A 121 -2.50 -0.71 -16.82
N LYS A 122 -2.93 -1.67 -16.00
CA LYS A 122 -2.13 -2.16 -14.87
C LYS A 122 -1.06 -3.16 -15.29
N GLU A 123 -1.39 -4.09 -16.18
CA GLU A 123 -0.55 -5.27 -16.43
C GLU A 123 0.30 -5.17 -17.70
N SER A 124 -0.14 -4.42 -18.72
CA SER A 124 0.52 -4.44 -20.02
C SER A 124 1.62 -3.37 -20.16
N ASP A 125 2.85 -3.82 -20.31
CA ASP A 125 4.02 -3.02 -20.75
C ASP A 125 4.01 -2.71 -22.26
N LYS A 126 3.20 -3.41 -23.05
CA LYS A 126 3.16 -3.31 -24.52
C LYS A 126 2.30 -2.17 -25.10
N ILE A 127 1.81 -1.24 -24.28
CA ILE A 127 1.06 -0.10 -24.82
C ILE A 127 2.03 0.88 -25.45
N ILE A 128 1.75 1.24 -26.69
CA ILE A 128 2.57 2.16 -27.48
C ILE A 128 2.23 3.58 -27.01
N PRO A 129 3.23 4.44 -26.71
CA PRO A 129 2.99 5.79 -26.18
C PRO A 129 2.09 6.65 -27.08
N THR A 130 2.24 6.54 -28.40
CA THR A 130 1.41 7.28 -29.37
C THR A 130 -0.07 6.91 -29.33
N MET A 131 -0.41 5.72 -28.82
CA MET A 131 -1.80 5.30 -28.64
C MET A 131 -2.45 5.97 -27.43
N LEU A 132 -1.68 6.50 -26.48
CA LEU A 132 -2.23 7.16 -25.29
C LEU A 132 -2.98 8.45 -25.64
N ILE A 133 -2.53 9.19 -26.67
CA ILE A 133 -3.14 10.46 -27.10
C ILE A 133 -4.62 10.27 -27.49
N PRO A 134 -4.98 9.41 -28.47
CA PRO A 134 -6.38 9.21 -28.81
C PRO A 134 -7.16 8.54 -27.67
N LEU A 135 -6.53 7.70 -26.84
CA LEU A 135 -7.21 7.11 -25.68
C LEU A 135 -7.59 8.17 -24.64
N LYS A 136 -6.71 9.15 -24.38
CA LYS A 136 -6.95 10.26 -23.46
C LYS A 136 -8.22 11.03 -23.83
N GLU A 137 -8.36 11.43 -25.10
CA GLU A 137 -9.51 12.23 -25.56
C GLU A 137 -10.83 11.46 -25.40
N LEU A 138 -10.84 10.19 -25.81
CA LEU A 138 -12.06 9.38 -25.80
C LEU A 138 -12.46 8.99 -24.35
N LEU A 139 -11.49 8.74 -23.47
CA LEU A 139 -11.74 8.51 -22.04
C LEU A 139 -12.26 9.76 -21.34
N PHE A 140 -11.68 10.92 -21.63
CA PHE A 140 -12.16 12.19 -21.08
C PHE A 140 -13.60 12.46 -21.47
N LEU A 141 -13.96 12.24 -22.75
CA LEU A 141 -15.35 12.35 -23.19
C LEU A 141 -16.28 11.38 -22.45
N SER A 142 -15.83 10.15 -22.23
CA SER A 142 -16.60 9.14 -21.50
C SER A 142 -16.85 9.58 -20.05
N LEU A 143 -15.84 10.13 -19.38
CA LEU A 143 -15.98 10.70 -18.02
C LEU A 143 -16.99 11.84 -17.98
N THR A 144 -16.97 12.76 -18.93
CA THR A 144 -17.91 13.89 -18.92
C THR A 144 -19.38 13.44 -19.02
N LYS A 145 -19.65 12.34 -19.71
CA LYS A 145 -20.99 11.75 -19.87
C LYS A 145 -21.40 10.85 -18.71
N GLU A 146 -20.45 10.24 -18.01
CA GLU A 146 -20.75 9.25 -16.96
C GLU A 146 -21.42 9.91 -15.75
N SER A 147 -22.45 9.26 -15.22
CA SER A 147 -23.19 9.72 -14.03
C SER A 147 -23.41 8.61 -13.01
N ASP A 148 -23.06 7.37 -13.35
CA ASP A 148 -23.27 6.21 -12.50
C ASP A 148 -22.16 6.08 -11.45
N ALA A 149 -22.53 6.17 -10.17
CA ALA A 149 -21.61 6.09 -9.04
C ALA A 149 -20.81 4.79 -9.00
N SER A 150 -21.32 3.68 -9.57
CA SER A 150 -20.60 2.40 -9.60
C SER A 150 -19.51 2.34 -10.67
N VAL A 151 -19.62 3.16 -11.73
CA VAL A 151 -18.67 3.20 -12.85
C VAL A 151 -17.56 4.22 -12.59
N LEU A 152 -17.89 5.34 -11.94
CA LEU A 152 -16.98 6.46 -11.75
C LEU A 152 -15.66 6.10 -11.07
N PRO A 153 -15.60 5.37 -9.95
CA PRO A 153 -14.33 5.05 -9.29
C PRO A 153 -13.37 4.28 -10.21
N ILE A 154 -13.87 3.25 -10.90
CA ILE A 154 -13.07 2.41 -11.79
C ILE A 154 -12.63 3.21 -13.03
N LEU A 155 -13.48 4.12 -13.51
CA LEU A 155 -13.16 4.98 -14.66
C LEU A 155 -12.09 6.02 -14.30
N CYS A 156 -12.21 6.68 -13.13
CA CYS A 156 -11.22 7.63 -12.64
C CYS A 156 -9.86 6.95 -12.39
N GLU A 157 -9.84 5.76 -11.80
CA GLU A 157 -8.61 4.96 -11.63
C GLU A 157 -7.98 4.61 -12.99
N THR A 158 -8.80 4.23 -13.97
CA THR A 158 -8.32 3.96 -15.34
C THR A 158 -7.72 5.21 -15.98
N ILE A 159 -8.33 6.38 -15.77
CA ILE A 159 -7.81 7.67 -16.25
C ILE A 159 -6.49 8.01 -15.54
N GLY A 160 -6.38 7.79 -14.23
CA GLY A 160 -5.14 7.96 -13.46
C GLY A 160 -3.99 7.11 -13.99
N LEU A 161 -4.25 5.84 -14.32
CA LEU A 161 -3.27 4.95 -14.94
C LEU A 161 -2.81 5.43 -16.32
N VAL A 162 -3.73 5.96 -17.15
CA VAL A 162 -3.39 6.56 -18.44
C VAL A 162 -2.58 7.84 -18.25
N ALA A 163 -2.98 8.70 -17.31
CA ALA A 163 -2.27 9.92 -16.96
C ALA A 163 -0.83 9.62 -16.51
N SER A 164 -0.63 8.64 -15.61
CA SER A 164 0.70 8.23 -15.15
C SER A 164 1.60 7.85 -16.34
N ARG A 165 1.10 7.06 -17.29
CA ARG A 165 1.85 6.71 -18.50
C ARG A 165 2.11 7.92 -19.40
N LEU A 166 1.19 8.87 -19.51
CA LEU A 166 1.40 10.09 -20.28
C LEU A 166 2.53 10.95 -19.70
N TYR A 167 2.59 11.07 -18.38
CA TYR A 167 3.66 11.83 -17.70
C TYR A 167 5.02 11.12 -17.74
N GLN A 168 5.06 9.80 -17.87
CA GLN A 168 6.32 9.05 -18.08
C GLN A 168 7.01 9.35 -19.43
N TYR A 169 6.30 9.93 -20.41
CA TYR A 169 6.85 10.25 -21.73
C TYR A 169 6.92 11.76 -21.96
N PRO A 170 8.10 12.39 -21.78
CA PRO A 170 8.28 13.84 -21.90
C PRO A 170 7.78 14.42 -23.23
N ASP A 171 7.94 13.66 -24.33
CA ASP A 171 7.56 14.09 -25.68
C ASP A 171 6.04 14.25 -25.88
N ILE A 172 5.21 13.70 -25.00
CA ILE A 172 3.73 13.71 -25.11
C ILE A 172 3.13 14.90 -24.34
N GLY A 173 3.88 15.51 -23.42
CA GLY A 173 3.48 16.77 -22.76
C GLY A 173 2.39 16.65 -21.69
N GLY A 174 2.19 15.46 -21.11
CA GLY A 174 1.25 15.25 -20.01
C GLY A 174 -0.23 15.43 -20.38
N TRP A 175 -1.06 15.80 -19.39
CA TRP A 175 -2.51 15.91 -19.55
C TRP A 175 -3.08 17.19 -18.91
N TYR A 176 -2.77 18.32 -19.50
CA TYR A 176 -3.19 19.64 -19.01
C TYR A 176 -4.72 19.80 -18.88
N GLU A 177 -5.50 19.27 -19.82
CA GLU A 177 -6.96 19.37 -19.81
C GLU A 177 -7.58 18.64 -18.60
N LEU A 178 -6.93 17.59 -18.12
CA LEU A 178 -7.34 16.88 -16.91
C LEU A 178 -7.16 17.77 -15.68
N HIS A 179 -6.03 18.47 -15.58
CA HIS A 179 -5.78 19.39 -14.47
C HIS A 179 -6.79 20.54 -14.45
N GLN A 180 -7.06 21.13 -15.61
CA GLN A 180 -8.10 22.17 -15.74
C GLN A 180 -9.48 21.66 -15.31
N TYR A 181 -9.83 20.42 -15.66
CA TYR A 181 -11.09 19.80 -15.27
C TYR A 181 -11.18 19.57 -13.76
N ILE A 182 -10.12 19.07 -13.12
CA ILE A 182 -10.05 18.88 -11.67
C ILE A 182 -10.26 20.22 -10.96
N SER A 183 -9.48 21.25 -11.31
CA SER A 183 -9.63 22.58 -10.70
C SER A 183 -11.03 23.16 -10.93
N ALA A 184 -11.57 23.05 -12.15
CA ALA A 184 -12.91 23.55 -12.47
C ALA A 184 -14.03 22.82 -11.72
N SER A 185 -13.79 21.57 -11.28
CA SER A 185 -14.77 20.76 -10.57
C SER A 185 -15.11 21.32 -9.20
N PHE A 186 -14.22 22.08 -8.57
CA PHE A 186 -14.39 22.67 -7.23
C PHE A 186 -15.04 24.07 -7.22
N THR A 187 -15.44 24.60 -8.37
CA THR A 187 -16.10 25.91 -8.44
C THR A 187 -17.53 25.88 -7.89
N GLU A 188 -17.96 26.92 -7.17
CA GLU A 188 -19.24 26.96 -6.42
C GLU A 188 -20.50 26.66 -7.25
N HIS A 189 -20.48 26.92 -8.55
CA HIS A 189 -21.64 26.73 -9.43
C HIS A 189 -21.76 25.30 -10.01
N LYS A 190 -20.89 24.37 -9.59
CA LYS A 190 -20.89 22.99 -10.10
C LYS A 190 -21.82 22.09 -9.29
N SER A 191 -22.35 21.07 -9.95
CA SER A 191 -23.15 20.03 -9.30
C SER A 191 -22.30 19.17 -8.37
N LYS A 192 -22.93 18.60 -7.32
CA LYS A 192 -22.33 17.59 -6.42
C LYS A 192 -21.59 16.48 -7.18
N LEU A 193 -22.17 16.02 -8.30
CA LEU A 193 -21.54 15.02 -9.18
C LEU A 193 -20.17 15.46 -9.73
N ASN A 194 -20.01 16.73 -10.10
CA ASN A 194 -18.72 17.23 -10.58
C ASN A 194 -17.71 17.33 -9.43
N HIS A 195 -18.14 17.74 -8.23
CA HIS A 195 -17.26 17.68 -7.04
C HIS A 195 -16.76 16.26 -6.79
N HIS A 196 -17.64 15.25 -6.87
CA HIS A 196 -17.25 13.84 -6.71
C HIS A 196 -16.26 13.41 -7.78
N LYS A 197 -16.50 13.74 -9.05
CA LYS A 197 -15.56 13.44 -10.15
C LYS A 197 -14.21 14.10 -9.93
N GLY A 198 -14.19 15.36 -9.51
CA GLY A 198 -12.97 16.11 -9.22
C GLY A 198 -12.15 15.44 -8.12
N LEU A 199 -12.79 15.07 -7.01
CA LEU A 199 -12.15 14.37 -5.89
C LEU A 199 -11.63 12.98 -6.28
N LEU A 200 -12.43 12.18 -6.97
CA LEU A 200 -12.01 10.86 -7.46
C LEU A 200 -10.81 10.97 -8.41
N LEU A 201 -10.82 11.92 -9.35
CA LEU A 201 -9.69 12.14 -10.25
C LEU A 201 -8.44 12.65 -9.53
N LEU A 202 -8.63 13.52 -8.54
CA LEU A 202 -7.53 14.06 -7.74
C LEU A 202 -6.87 12.95 -6.91
N ALA A 203 -7.64 12.04 -6.34
CA ALA A 203 -7.12 10.87 -5.63
C ALA A 203 -6.26 9.96 -6.55
N GLU A 204 -6.62 9.86 -7.83
CA GLU A 204 -5.94 9.01 -8.81
C GLU A 204 -4.87 9.73 -9.64
N LEU A 205 -4.59 11.00 -9.33
CA LEU A 205 -3.63 11.80 -10.07
C LEU A 205 -2.19 11.31 -9.79
N PRO A 206 -1.37 11.06 -10.83
CA PRO A 206 0.03 10.66 -10.65
C PRO A 206 0.85 11.80 -10.04
N VAL A 207 1.90 11.47 -9.28
CA VAL A 207 2.76 12.47 -8.63
C VAL A 207 3.49 13.31 -9.68
N GLU A 208 3.87 12.71 -10.79
CA GLU A 208 4.52 13.37 -11.94
C GLU A 208 3.68 14.50 -12.55
N SER A 209 2.38 14.58 -12.23
CA SER A 209 1.51 15.69 -12.63
C SER A 209 1.98 17.07 -12.15
N VAL A 210 2.82 17.13 -11.11
CA VAL A 210 3.37 18.37 -10.54
C VAL A 210 4.45 19.04 -11.41
N GLU A 211 4.95 18.36 -12.44
CA GLU A 211 5.96 18.92 -13.36
C GLU A 211 5.50 20.22 -14.02
N ASN A 212 4.19 20.39 -14.23
CA ASN A 212 3.61 21.66 -14.68
C ASN A 212 3.45 22.65 -13.52
N ARG A 213 4.58 23.11 -12.97
CA ARG A 213 4.62 24.07 -11.86
C ARG A 213 3.91 25.39 -12.18
N GLU A 214 3.94 25.85 -13.43
CA GLU A 214 3.24 27.07 -13.85
C GLU A 214 1.73 26.96 -13.59
N PHE A 215 1.12 25.82 -13.93
CA PHE A 215 -0.29 25.59 -13.65
C PHE A 215 -0.57 25.54 -12.14
N TRP A 216 0.20 24.75 -11.39
CA TRP A 216 -0.13 24.52 -9.98
C TRP A 216 0.18 25.74 -9.10
N ILE A 217 1.31 26.40 -9.31
CA ILE A 217 1.83 27.46 -8.44
C ILE A 217 1.59 28.84 -9.04
N ASP A 218 2.10 29.12 -10.24
CA ASP A 218 2.07 30.48 -10.80
C ASP A 218 0.63 30.95 -11.08
N GLN A 219 -0.25 30.02 -11.47
CA GLN A 219 -1.68 30.27 -11.68
C GLN A 219 -2.53 30.11 -10.40
N GLY A 220 -1.93 29.71 -9.27
CA GLY A 220 -2.60 29.58 -7.97
C GLY A 220 -3.61 28.43 -7.86
N HIS A 221 -3.59 27.46 -8.79
CA HIS A 221 -4.55 26.35 -8.79
C HIS A 221 -4.37 25.40 -7.61
N PHE A 222 -3.15 25.23 -7.12
CA PHE A 222 -2.86 24.38 -5.97
C PHE A 222 -3.47 24.94 -4.68
N ASP A 223 -3.30 26.25 -4.42
CA ASP A 223 -3.91 26.93 -3.27
C ASP A 223 -5.44 26.90 -3.32
N PHE A 224 -6.00 27.13 -4.51
CA PHE A 224 -7.44 27.01 -4.71
C PHE A 224 -7.95 25.61 -4.34
N LEU A 225 -7.28 24.57 -4.83
CA LEU A 225 -7.65 23.18 -4.60
C LEU A 225 -7.49 22.80 -3.12
N PHE A 226 -6.38 23.17 -2.49
CA PHE A 226 -6.11 22.95 -1.07
C PHE A 226 -7.20 23.55 -0.17
N ASN A 227 -7.56 24.82 -0.39
CA ASN A 227 -8.61 25.48 0.39
C ASN A 227 -9.99 24.81 0.24
N ASN A 228 -10.30 24.31 -0.96
CA ASN A 228 -11.53 23.55 -1.20
C ASN A 228 -11.55 22.21 -0.46
N LEU A 229 -10.40 21.50 -0.38
CA LEU A 229 -10.31 20.26 0.40
C LEU A 229 -10.52 20.51 1.90
N ILE A 230 -9.90 21.56 2.45
CA ILE A 230 -10.11 21.95 3.86
C ILE A 230 -11.58 22.28 4.14
N THR A 231 -12.31 22.82 3.16
CA THR A 231 -13.74 23.07 3.29
C THR A 231 -14.54 21.77 3.19
N ALA A 232 -14.21 20.90 2.23
CA ALA A 232 -14.93 19.66 1.96
C ALA A 232 -14.74 18.61 3.06
N ILE A 233 -13.58 18.56 3.71
CA ILE A 233 -13.29 17.61 4.81
C ILE A 233 -14.15 17.90 6.06
N ASN A 234 -14.57 19.15 6.23
CA ASN A 234 -15.46 19.59 7.30
C ASN A 234 -16.95 19.54 6.90
N SER A 235 -17.27 18.99 5.72
CA SER A 235 -18.65 18.78 5.27
C SER A 235 -19.38 17.80 6.18
N SER A 236 -20.70 17.92 6.30
CA SER A 236 -21.54 16.90 6.97
C SER A 236 -21.89 15.69 6.09
N ASP A 237 -21.40 15.66 4.85
CA ASP A 237 -21.65 14.61 3.88
C ASP A 237 -20.53 13.56 3.95
N ASN A 238 -20.82 12.39 4.52
CA ASN A 238 -19.83 11.33 4.75
C ASN A 238 -19.16 10.86 3.45
N GLU A 239 -19.92 10.73 2.36
CA GLU A 239 -19.37 10.31 1.05
C GLU A 239 -18.37 11.36 0.54
N LEU A 240 -18.70 12.64 0.71
CA LEU A 240 -17.80 13.72 0.33
C LEU A 240 -16.55 13.76 1.22
N GLN A 241 -16.70 13.52 2.53
CA GLN A 241 -15.58 13.45 3.47
C GLN A 241 -14.61 12.34 3.09
N GLU A 242 -15.11 11.15 2.75
CA GLU A 242 -14.29 10.00 2.34
C GLU A 242 -13.54 10.28 1.03
N LEU A 243 -14.25 10.82 0.02
CA LEU A 243 -13.61 11.21 -1.24
C LEU A 243 -12.55 12.30 -1.03
N THR A 244 -12.81 13.24 -0.12
CA THR A 244 -11.86 14.30 0.26
C THR A 244 -10.67 13.76 1.01
N PHE A 245 -10.87 12.79 1.90
CA PHE A 245 -9.81 12.08 2.58
C PHE A 245 -8.88 11.41 1.56
N ASN A 246 -9.45 10.68 0.60
CA ASN A 246 -8.69 10.01 -0.45
C ASN A 246 -7.89 10.99 -1.33
N ALA A 247 -8.50 12.11 -1.70
CA ALA A 247 -7.86 13.13 -2.51
C ALA A 247 -6.76 13.92 -1.77
N SER A 248 -6.94 14.15 -0.47
CA SER A 248 -5.98 14.87 0.39
C SER A 248 -4.60 14.21 0.40
N TRP A 249 -4.54 12.88 0.34
CA TRP A 249 -3.26 12.17 0.28
C TRP A 249 -2.44 12.52 -0.95
N THR A 250 -3.08 12.59 -2.10
CA THR A 250 -2.40 12.98 -3.35
C THR A 250 -1.92 14.42 -3.26
N VAL A 251 -2.71 15.32 -2.68
CA VAL A 251 -2.31 16.72 -2.47
C VAL A 251 -1.13 16.86 -1.52
N MET A 252 -1.09 16.11 -0.42
CA MET A 252 0.07 16.09 0.48
C MET A 252 1.32 15.57 -0.24
N ARG A 253 1.20 14.54 -1.09
CA ARG A 253 2.34 14.05 -1.90
C ARG A 253 2.81 15.10 -2.92
N MET A 254 1.87 15.75 -3.61
CA MET A 254 2.17 16.83 -4.55
C MET A 254 2.83 18.03 -3.85
N SER A 255 2.44 18.33 -2.61
CA SER A 255 2.93 19.51 -1.88
C SER A 255 4.44 19.45 -1.67
N ARG A 256 5.04 18.26 -1.52
CA ARG A 256 6.50 18.09 -1.45
C ARG A 256 7.19 18.61 -2.70
N ASP A 257 6.79 18.10 -3.87
CA ASP A 257 7.42 18.44 -5.14
C ASP A 257 7.11 19.88 -5.58
N LEU A 258 6.11 20.49 -4.96
CA LEU A 258 5.75 21.90 -5.13
C LEU A 258 6.33 22.83 -4.05
N GLU A 259 7.13 22.31 -3.11
CA GLU A 259 7.74 23.07 -2.00
C GLU A 259 6.70 23.78 -1.09
N ARG A 260 5.56 23.13 -0.88
CA ARG A 260 4.43 23.60 -0.05
C ARG A 260 4.26 22.73 1.19
N THR A 261 5.17 22.90 2.15
CA THR A 261 5.20 22.10 3.39
C THR A 261 4.05 22.43 4.35
N ASP A 262 3.51 23.65 4.28
CA ASP A 262 2.37 24.15 5.07
C ASP A 262 1.08 23.33 4.92
N VAL A 263 0.94 22.65 3.78
CA VAL A 263 -0.20 21.79 3.47
C VAL A 263 -0.29 20.60 4.43
N CYS A 264 0.84 19.97 4.75
CA CYS A 264 0.87 18.79 5.60
C CYS A 264 0.54 19.14 7.06
N ASP A 265 0.96 20.33 7.52
CA ASP A 265 0.61 20.88 8.84
C ASP A 265 -0.90 21.06 9.01
N SER A 266 -1.61 21.33 7.91
CA SER A 266 -3.05 21.57 7.95
C SER A 266 -3.87 20.29 7.71
N LEU A 267 -3.48 19.46 6.75
CA LEU A 267 -4.25 18.27 6.37
C LEU A 267 -4.03 17.10 7.32
N LEU A 268 -2.79 16.81 7.75
CA LEU A 268 -2.53 15.61 8.53
C LEU A 268 -3.38 15.55 9.81
N PRO A 269 -3.51 16.61 10.64
CA PRO A 269 -4.36 16.56 11.82
C PRO A 269 -5.83 16.30 11.51
N LEU A 270 -6.35 16.83 10.39
CA LEU A 270 -7.74 16.61 9.97
C LEU A 270 -7.96 15.17 9.52
N LEU A 271 -6.99 14.57 8.81
CA LEU A 271 -7.06 13.18 8.38
C LEU A 271 -6.96 12.21 9.57
N LEU A 272 -6.09 12.49 10.55
CA LEU A 272 -6.02 11.73 11.79
C LEU A 272 -7.33 11.82 12.59
N CYS A 273 -7.95 13.00 12.63
CA CYS A 273 -9.26 13.19 13.25
C CYS A 273 -10.35 12.35 12.57
N LEU A 274 -10.34 12.25 11.23
CA LEU A 274 -11.27 11.38 10.50
C LEU A 274 -11.04 9.90 10.83
N ILE A 275 -9.79 9.45 10.93
CA ILE A 275 -9.47 8.07 11.36
C ILE A 275 -10.01 7.81 12.77
N ASP A 276 -9.84 8.75 13.70
CA ASP A 276 -10.33 8.61 15.08
C ASP A 276 -11.86 8.55 15.17
N LEU A 277 -12.57 9.30 14.32
CA LEU A 277 -14.03 9.40 14.29
C LEU A 277 -14.70 8.28 13.48
N HIS A 278 -13.94 7.53 12.69
CA HIS A 278 -14.50 6.50 11.83
C HIS A 278 -14.85 5.24 12.64
N HIS A 279 -16.13 5.09 12.96
CA HIS A 279 -16.68 3.95 13.71
C HIS A 279 -17.63 3.07 12.86
N GLY A 280 -17.56 3.20 11.53
CA GLY A 280 -18.46 2.54 10.59
C GLY A 280 -17.88 1.25 10.02
N GLU A 281 -17.44 1.31 8.77
CA GLU A 281 -17.05 0.14 7.97
C GLU A 281 -15.56 -0.18 8.15
N GLU A 282 -15.26 -1.38 8.67
CA GLU A 282 -13.88 -1.80 8.91
C GLU A 282 -13.00 -1.80 7.65
N ASP A 283 -13.58 -2.09 6.47
CA ASP A 283 -12.85 -2.11 5.21
C ASP A 283 -12.40 -0.71 4.77
N GLU A 284 -13.22 0.31 5.00
CA GLU A 284 -12.88 1.71 4.73
C GLU A 284 -11.75 2.18 5.66
N LEU A 285 -11.90 1.96 6.97
CA LEU A 285 -10.86 2.28 7.95
C LEU A 285 -9.53 1.58 7.64
N LEU A 286 -9.59 0.33 7.18
CA LEU A 286 -8.40 -0.41 6.77
C LEU A 286 -7.71 0.24 5.56
N ASP A 287 -8.46 0.71 4.56
CA ASP A 287 -7.88 1.42 3.42
C ASP A 287 -7.22 2.73 3.87
N MET A 288 -7.88 3.46 4.79
CA MET A 288 -7.33 4.68 5.40
C MET A 288 -5.99 4.43 6.11
N LEU A 289 -5.90 3.38 6.93
CA LEU A 289 -4.67 3.02 7.63
C LEU A 289 -3.55 2.61 6.65
N LYS A 290 -3.87 1.84 5.61
CA LYS A 290 -2.88 1.47 4.58
C LYS A 290 -2.36 2.66 3.80
N ARG A 291 -3.20 3.67 3.53
CA ARG A 291 -2.76 4.90 2.88
C ARG A 291 -1.82 5.70 3.77
N LEU A 292 -2.12 5.78 5.06
CA LEU A 292 -1.23 6.40 6.04
C LEU A 292 0.10 5.64 6.16
N GLU A 293 0.07 4.31 6.21
CA GLU A 293 1.27 3.46 6.19
C GLU A 293 2.11 3.75 4.94
N ASN A 294 1.50 3.72 3.75
CA ASN A 294 2.18 4.05 2.49
C ASN A 294 2.82 5.44 2.54
N LEU A 295 2.15 6.44 3.11
CA LEU A 295 2.70 7.79 3.23
C LEU A 295 3.93 7.83 4.14
N VAL A 296 3.92 7.10 5.25
CA VAL A 296 5.06 6.98 6.17
C VAL A 296 6.24 6.28 5.48
N THR A 297 5.99 5.21 4.72
CA THR A 297 7.06 4.47 4.00
C THR A 297 7.71 5.27 2.88
N MET A 298 7.11 6.37 2.42
CA MET A 298 7.72 7.25 1.43
C MET A 298 8.89 8.07 1.99
N ASP A 299 9.11 8.03 3.32
CA ASP A 299 10.23 8.70 4.01
C ASP A 299 10.36 10.18 3.64
N ILE A 300 9.24 10.90 3.75
CA ILE A 300 9.20 12.35 3.54
C ILE A 300 9.21 12.99 4.91
N GLU A 301 10.42 13.25 5.44
CA GLU A 301 10.64 13.82 6.77
C GLU A 301 9.72 15.04 7.03
N GLU A 302 9.53 15.91 6.04
CA GLU A 302 8.76 17.14 6.20
C GLU A 302 7.27 16.93 6.52
N ILE A 303 6.69 15.79 6.14
CA ILE A 303 5.26 15.53 6.39
C ILE A 303 5.02 15.31 7.89
N PHE A 304 5.83 14.44 8.49
CA PHE A 304 5.62 13.96 9.85
C PHE A 304 6.43 14.72 10.91
N ASN A 305 7.43 15.51 10.52
CA ASN A 305 8.27 16.27 11.44
C ASN A 305 7.44 17.03 12.48
N GLY A 306 7.59 16.64 13.74
CA GLY A 306 6.92 17.25 14.89
C GLY A 306 5.48 16.78 15.14
N LYS A 307 4.97 15.84 14.35
CA LYS A 307 3.60 15.29 14.41
C LYS A 307 3.57 13.79 14.74
N GLU A 308 4.72 13.19 15.00
CA GLU A 308 4.87 11.76 15.29
C GLU A 308 4.03 11.36 16.52
N GLY A 309 3.92 12.25 17.52
CA GLY A 309 3.07 12.05 18.69
C GLY A 309 1.58 11.99 18.37
N ASP A 310 1.09 12.78 17.41
CA ASP A 310 -0.31 12.78 17.00
C ASP A 310 -0.66 11.49 16.26
N VAL A 311 0.22 11.06 15.35
CA VAL A 311 0.10 9.76 14.66
C VAL A 311 0.16 8.62 15.66
N PHE A 312 1.13 8.65 16.59
CA PHE A 312 1.28 7.67 17.65
C PHE A 312 -0.04 7.46 18.41
N TRP A 313 -0.62 8.56 18.90
CA TRP A 313 -1.82 8.47 19.70
C TRP A 313 -3.07 8.11 18.91
N CYS A 314 -3.18 8.53 17.64
CA CYS A 314 -4.27 8.10 16.77
C CYS A 314 -4.24 6.58 16.58
N MET A 315 -3.09 6.00 16.24
CA MET A 315 -2.98 4.55 16.03
C MET A 315 -3.18 3.77 17.33
N ILE A 316 -2.68 4.25 18.48
CA ILE A 316 -2.95 3.61 19.77
C ILE A 316 -4.46 3.63 20.08
N ARG A 317 -5.18 4.73 19.82
CA ARG A 317 -6.64 4.78 20.00
C ARG A 317 -7.37 3.77 19.13
N VAL A 318 -6.97 3.61 17.86
CA VAL A 318 -7.53 2.58 16.97
C VAL A 318 -7.26 1.19 17.54
N ALA A 319 -6.02 0.91 17.97
CA ALA A 319 -5.64 -0.39 18.54
C ALA A 319 -6.33 -0.71 19.89
N GLU A 320 -6.71 0.31 20.66
CA GLU A 320 -7.46 0.19 21.92
C GLU A 320 -8.93 -0.21 21.74
N MET A 321 -9.52 0.01 20.56
CA MET A 321 -10.94 -0.25 20.33
C MET A 321 -11.23 -1.75 20.41
N LYS A 322 -12.08 -2.14 21.38
CA LYS A 322 -12.34 -3.56 21.65
C LYS A 322 -13.11 -4.26 20.54
N ASP A 323 -14.01 -3.54 19.89
CA ASP A 323 -14.94 -4.08 18.90
C ASP A 323 -14.34 -4.22 17.49
N LEU A 324 -13.13 -3.69 17.27
CA LEU A 324 -12.43 -3.80 15.98
C LEU A 324 -11.73 -5.15 15.84
N SER A 325 -11.68 -5.65 14.60
CA SER A 325 -10.95 -6.85 14.24
C SER A 325 -9.44 -6.74 14.47
N ASP A 326 -8.80 -7.89 14.75
CA ASP A 326 -7.35 -7.98 14.92
C ASP A 326 -6.59 -7.45 13.70
N LYS A 327 -7.18 -7.57 12.49
CA LYS A 327 -6.62 -7.07 11.24
C LYS A 327 -6.44 -5.54 11.27
N LEU A 328 -7.44 -4.80 11.76
CA LEU A 328 -7.36 -3.35 11.90
C LEU A 328 -6.37 -2.92 12.97
N LYS A 329 -6.36 -3.60 14.11
CA LYS A 329 -5.39 -3.34 15.18
C LYS A 329 -3.96 -3.57 14.68
N CYS A 330 -3.73 -4.65 13.93
CA CYS A 330 -2.44 -4.92 13.30
C CYS A 330 -2.05 -3.85 12.29
N ALA A 331 -2.99 -3.36 11.47
CA ALA A 331 -2.74 -2.28 10.52
C ALA A 331 -2.35 -0.97 11.22
N ALA A 332 -3.04 -0.60 12.31
CA ALA A 332 -2.69 0.59 13.08
C ALA A 332 -1.28 0.49 13.68
N VAL A 333 -0.90 -0.66 14.24
CA VAL A 333 0.45 -0.88 14.76
C VAL A 333 1.49 -1.00 13.64
N ALA A 334 1.09 -1.42 12.43
CA ALA A 334 1.98 -1.41 11.26
C ALA A 334 2.39 0.02 10.90
N VAL A 335 1.46 0.98 10.89
CA VAL A 335 1.79 2.41 10.71
C VAL A 335 2.84 2.88 11.72
N LEU A 336 2.69 2.51 12.99
CA LEU A 336 3.67 2.87 14.04
C LEU A 336 5.03 2.24 13.84
N LYS A 337 5.06 1.01 13.31
CA LYS A 337 6.31 0.31 13.00
C LYS A 337 7.05 1.00 11.86
N GLU A 338 6.36 1.31 10.78
CA GLU A 338 6.99 2.03 9.67
C GLU A 338 7.43 3.43 10.13
N LEU A 339 6.68 4.10 11.00
CA LEU A 339 7.06 5.43 11.52
C LEU A 339 8.30 5.36 12.43
N ASP A 340 8.43 4.33 13.25
CA ASP A 340 9.62 4.06 14.07
C ASP A 340 10.84 3.72 13.22
N GLU A 341 10.66 2.96 12.14
CA GLU A 341 11.74 2.61 11.20
C GLU A 341 12.23 3.83 10.40
N THR A 342 11.32 4.72 10.01
CA THR A 342 11.61 5.95 9.26
C THR A 342 12.12 7.08 10.15
N SER A 343 11.62 7.21 11.38
CA SER A 343 11.86 8.38 12.25
C SER A 343 12.13 7.98 13.72
N ALA A 344 13.07 7.04 13.92
CA ALA A 344 13.40 6.46 15.22
C ALA A 344 13.69 7.51 16.32
N ASP A 345 14.49 8.55 16.04
CA ASP A 345 14.85 9.58 17.02
C ASP A 345 13.62 10.39 17.48
N ALA A 346 12.71 10.70 16.55
CA ALA A 346 11.48 11.42 16.84
C ALA A 346 10.50 10.55 17.64
N MET A 347 10.38 9.27 17.28
CA MET A 347 9.59 8.29 18.02
C MET A 347 10.14 8.08 19.43
N GLU A 348 11.46 7.95 19.61
CA GLU A 348 12.07 7.87 20.94
C GLU A 348 11.74 9.12 21.79
N SER A 349 11.73 10.31 21.18
CA SER A 349 11.31 11.56 21.84
C SER A 349 9.84 11.55 22.26
N VAL A 350 8.94 10.95 21.47
CA VAL A 350 7.53 10.73 21.86
C VAL A 350 7.46 9.79 23.05
N ILE A 351 8.13 8.64 22.99
CA ILE A 351 8.10 7.62 24.05
C ILE A 351 8.64 8.18 25.38
N LYS A 352 9.74 8.95 25.35
CA LYS A 352 10.32 9.61 26.54
C LYS A 352 9.39 10.60 27.23
N LYS A 353 8.38 11.13 26.53
CA LYS A 353 7.43 12.12 27.05
C LYS A 353 6.16 11.49 27.62
N LEU A 354 5.96 10.18 27.48
CA LEU A 354 4.77 9.50 27.96
C LEU A 354 4.67 9.58 29.49
N SER A 355 3.49 9.94 29.98
CA SER A 355 3.11 9.82 31.39
C SER A 355 2.90 8.35 31.79
N ARG A 356 2.79 8.08 33.09
CA ARG A 356 2.54 6.71 33.59
C ARG A 356 1.20 6.15 33.13
N GLU A 357 0.18 6.99 33.07
CA GLU A 357 -1.16 6.66 32.59
C GLU A 357 -1.13 6.31 31.10
N GLU A 358 -0.34 7.03 30.32
CA GLU A 358 -0.12 6.78 28.89
C GLU A 358 0.69 5.49 28.65
N LEU A 359 1.78 5.28 29.37
CA LEU A 359 2.53 4.01 29.36
C LEU A 359 1.63 2.83 29.69
N LYS A 360 0.78 2.96 30.71
CA LYS A 360 -0.19 1.93 31.08
C LYS A 360 -1.12 1.57 29.93
N ARG A 361 -1.60 2.56 29.17
CA ARG A 361 -2.48 2.36 28.01
C ARG A 361 -1.79 1.55 26.92
N VAL A 362 -0.59 1.98 26.52
CA VAL A 362 0.19 1.28 25.48
C VAL A 362 0.54 -0.15 25.91
N ILE A 363 0.94 -0.37 27.17
CA ILE A 363 1.18 -1.72 27.71
C ILE A 363 -0.11 -2.56 27.68
N CYS A 364 -1.29 -1.99 27.94
CA CYS A 364 -2.55 -2.74 27.84
C CYS A 364 -2.81 -3.20 26.40
N VAL A 365 -2.69 -2.31 25.41
CA VAL A 365 -2.83 -2.66 23.99
C VAL A 365 -1.86 -3.76 23.60
N ALA A 366 -0.59 -3.60 23.95
CA ALA A 366 0.46 -4.55 23.64
C ALA A 366 0.17 -5.93 24.24
N MET A 367 -0.28 -5.98 25.50
CA MET A 367 -0.63 -7.21 26.21
C MET A 367 -1.86 -7.89 25.62
N ASP A 368 -2.89 -7.14 25.25
CA ASP A 368 -4.11 -7.67 24.62
C ASP A 368 -3.76 -8.31 23.26
N MET A 369 -2.90 -7.65 22.46
CA MET A 369 -2.41 -8.19 21.19
C MET A 369 -1.48 -9.40 21.38
N MET A 370 -0.59 -9.38 22.37
CA MET A 370 0.27 -10.51 22.72
C MET A 370 -0.50 -11.72 23.29
N ALA A 371 -1.72 -11.53 23.79
CA ALA A 371 -2.57 -12.64 24.18
C ALA A 371 -3.20 -13.37 22.98
N CYS A 372 -3.11 -12.82 21.76
CA CYS A 372 -3.57 -13.47 20.53
C CYS A 372 -2.59 -14.57 20.09
N VAL A 373 -2.57 -15.70 20.80
CA VAL A 373 -1.79 -16.90 20.45
C VAL A 373 -2.69 -18.11 20.27
N VAL A 374 -2.35 -18.95 19.30
CA VAL A 374 -3.10 -20.17 18.94
C VAL A 374 -2.37 -21.37 19.52
N ASP A 375 -3.12 -22.30 20.12
CA ASP A 375 -2.60 -23.59 20.59
C ASP A 375 -2.27 -24.47 19.37
N ASP A 376 -1.07 -24.29 18.83
CA ASP A 376 -0.59 -24.98 17.65
C ASP A 376 0.01 -26.34 18.06
N PRO A 377 -0.47 -27.47 17.51
CA PRO A 377 0.08 -28.79 17.78
C PRO A 377 1.60 -28.91 17.55
N VAL A 378 2.17 -28.09 16.66
CA VAL A 378 3.61 -28.06 16.37
C VAL A 378 4.43 -27.61 17.58
N TRP A 379 3.85 -26.90 18.55
CA TRP A 379 4.53 -26.56 19.81
C TRP A 379 4.97 -27.77 20.63
N TYR A 380 4.32 -28.91 20.45
CA TYR A 380 4.63 -30.13 21.19
C TYR A 380 5.66 -31.01 20.46
N GLU A 381 6.11 -30.60 19.27
CA GLU A 381 7.10 -31.32 18.45
C GLU A 381 8.52 -30.77 18.70
N ILE A 382 9.13 -31.24 19.79
CA ILE A 382 10.42 -30.78 20.36
C ILE A 382 11.60 -30.83 19.35
N ASP A 383 11.51 -31.67 18.30
CA ASP A 383 12.60 -31.89 17.34
C ASP A 383 12.52 -31.03 16.07
N ARG A 384 11.49 -30.18 15.90
CA ARG A 384 11.37 -29.32 14.71
C ARG A 384 11.88 -27.91 14.97
N LYS A 385 12.85 -27.48 14.17
CA LYS A 385 13.38 -26.09 14.14
C LYS A 385 12.33 -24.98 13.99
N ASN A 386 11.09 -25.30 13.61
CA ASN A 386 10.03 -24.33 13.36
C ASN A 386 9.05 -24.17 14.54
N CYS A 387 9.27 -24.81 15.69
CA CYS A 387 8.35 -24.72 16.84
C CYS A 387 8.35 -23.33 17.52
N GLU A 388 9.42 -22.53 17.40
CA GLU A 388 9.56 -21.21 18.06
C GLU A 388 8.49 -20.21 17.64
N ALA A 389 8.11 -20.22 16.36
CA ALA A 389 7.16 -19.28 15.77
C ALA A 389 5.77 -19.89 15.55
N ALA A 390 5.59 -21.20 15.81
CA ALA A 390 4.29 -21.84 15.74
C ALA A 390 3.30 -21.12 16.68
N GLY A 391 2.01 -21.11 16.35
CA GLY A 391 0.97 -20.48 17.18
C GLY A 391 1.07 -18.96 17.43
N LEU A 392 2.16 -18.29 17.05
CA LEU A 392 2.31 -16.84 17.17
C LEU A 392 1.61 -16.14 16.01
N THR A 393 0.60 -15.33 16.32
CA THR A 393 -0.16 -14.58 15.30
C THR A 393 0.56 -13.31 14.89
N GLU A 394 0.07 -12.65 13.83
CA GLU A 394 0.51 -11.29 13.51
C GLU A 394 0.27 -10.33 14.68
N SER A 395 -0.90 -10.42 15.31
CA SER A 395 -1.25 -9.59 16.48
C SER A 395 -0.24 -9.77 17.61
N PHE A 396 0.20 -11.01 17.89
CA PHE A 396 1.27 -11.26 18.86
C PHE A 396 2.55 -10.49 18.53
N ASN A 397 3.00 -10.56 17.28
CA ASN A 397 4.23 -9.90 16.83
C ASN A 397 4.12 -8.37 16.91
N ARG A 398 2.95 -7.80 16.58
CA ARG A 398 2.67 -6.36 16.70
C ARG A 398 2.64 -5.92 18.17
N GLY A 399 2.05 -6.71 19.06
CA GLY A 399 2.09 -6.43 20.51
C GLY A 399 3.52 -6.50 21.09
N LYS A 400 4.31 -7.50 20.68
CA LYS A 400 5.74 -7.59 21.04
C LYS A 400 6.52 -6.37 20.56
N PHE A 401 6.24 -5.89 19.36
CA PHE A 401 6.83 -4.66 18.82
C PHE A 401 6.52 -3.45 19.71
N LEU A 402 5.26 -3.25 20.14
CA LEU A 402 4.90 -2.15 21.04
C LEU A 402 5.66 -2.20 22.39
N ILE A 403 5.80 -3.38 23.01
CA ILE A 403 6.63 -3.53 24.22
C ILE A 403 8.08 -3.14 23.95
N ASN A 404 8.63 -3.60 22.82
CA ASN A 404 10.01 -3.27 22.45
C ASN A 404 10.19 -1.78 22.18
N MET A 405 9.23 -1.09 21.58
CA MET A 405 9.28 0.36 21.33
C MET A 405 9.35 1.15 22.65
N LEU A 406 8.62 0.71 23.68
CA LEU A 406 8.64 1.38 25.00
C LEU A 406 9.98 1.21 25.75
N THR A 407 10.80 0.26 25.34
CA THR A 407 12.08 -0.06 25.98
C THR A 407 13.26 0.56 25.23
N PHE A 408 13.82 1.65 25.77
CA PHE A 408 15.01 2.33 25.26
C PHE A 408 16.13 2.41 26.30
N ASP A 409 17.36 2.62 25.82
CA ASP A 409 18.55 2.69 26.66
C ASP A 409 18.46 3.90 27.61
N GLY A 410 18.53 3.65 28.93
CA GLY A 410 18.54 4.71 29.97
C GLY A 410 17.27 4.85 30.82
N ASP A 411 16.16 4.15 30.51
CA ASP A 411 14.91 4.20 31.31
C ASP A 411 14.81 3.13 32.42
N GLU A 412 15.96 2.77 32.99
CA GLU A 412 16.05 1.69 33.98
C GLU A 412 15.34 2.03 35.31
N THR A 413 15.13 3.32 35.58
CA THR A 413 14.68 3.80 36.90
C THR A 413 13.17 4.09 36.97
N VAL A 414 12.49 4.33 35.83
CA VAL A 414 11.08 4.73 35.83
C VAL A 414 10.21 3.73 35.07
N PHE A 415 10.46 3.49 33.77
CA PHE A 415 9.67 2.56 32.98
C PHE A 415 9.80 1.13 33.49
N PHE A 416 11.04 0.64 33.65
CA PHE A 416 11.29 -0.76 33.98
C PHE A 416 10.58 -1.22 35.29
N PRO A 417 10.73 -0.53 36.44
CA PRO A 417 10.03 -0.89 37.67
C PRO A 417 8.50 -0.77 37.56
N PHE A 418 8.02 0.19 36.77
CA PHE A 418 6.59 0.42 36.58
C PHE A 418 5.96 -0.70 35.76
N ALA A 419 6.54 -1.03 34.60
CA ALA A 419 6.07 -2.07 33.70
C ALA A 419 6.08 -3.44 34.38
N VAL A 420 7.16 -3.81 35.07
CA VAL A 420 7.26 -5.08 35.81
C VAL A 420 6.13 -5.20 36.84
N LYS A 421 5.95 -4.20 37.72
CA LYS A 421 4.89 -4.22 38.74
C LYS A 421 3.49 -4.26 38.14
N MET A 422 3.27 -3.53 37.05
CA MET A 422 1.98 -3.50 36.37
C MET A 422 1.66 -4.86 35.74
N ILE A 423 2.61 -5.43 35.01
CA ILE A 423 2.44 -6.72 34.32
C ILE A 423 2.22 -7.83 35.34
N GLU A 424 3.03 -7.86 36.40
CA GLU A 424 2.89 -8.81 37.51
C GLU A 424 1.51 -8.73 38.14
N ARG A 425 1.09 -7.54 38.55
CA ARG A 425 -0.17 -7.35 39.29
C ARG A 425 -1.42 -7.63 38.45
N LYS A 426 -1.39 -7.30 37.16
CA LYS A 426 -2.58 -7.36 36.29
C LYS A 426 -2.69 -8.67 35.51
N TYR A 427 -1.58 -9.21 35.01
CA TYR A 427 -1.58 -10.34 34.07
C TYR A 427 -0.88 -11.58 34.61
N GLY A 428 -0.04 -11.44 35.63
CA GLY A 428 0.75 -12.53 36.22
C GLY A 428 -0.03 -13.68 36.84
N SER A 429 -1.30 -13.46 37.18
CA SER A 429 -2.15 -14.48 37.81
C SER A 429 -3.50 -14.61 37.10
N ASP A 430 -3.58 -14.20 35.83
CA ASP A 430 -4.80 -14.32 35.03
C ASP A 430 -5.20 -15.79 34.86
N SER A 431 -6.49 -16.10 34.77
CA SER A 431 -6.96 -17.47 34.52
C SER A 431 -6.67 -17.96 33.09
N ASP A 432 -6.58 -17.06 32.10
CA ASP A 432 -6.24 -17.42 30.72
C ASP A 432 -4.72 -17.62 30.58
N TRP A 433 -4.32 -18.79 30.09
CA TRP A 433 -2.92 -19.12 29.87
C TRP A 433 -2.28 -18.22 28.81
N ARG A 434 -3.04 -17.72 27.83
CA ARG A 434 -2.54 -16.82 26.79
C ARG A 434 -2.12 -15.47 27.34
N VAL A 435 -2.90 -14.94 28.28
CA VAL A 435 -2.59 -13.68 28.97
C VAL A 435 -1.35 -13.84 29.85
N ARG A 436 -1.24 -14.97 30.54
CA ARG A 436 -0.02 -15.29 31.31
C ARG A 436 1.19 -15.45 30.39
N HIS A 437 1.05 -16.11 29.24
CA HIS A 437 2.07 -16.25 28.19
C HIS A 437 2.56 -14.89 27.68
N ALA A 438 1.64 -14.00 27.33
CA ALA A 438 1.94 -12.63 26.96
C ALA A 438 2.74 -11.89 28.04
N ALA A 439 2.34 -12.02 29.32
CA ALA A 439 3.04 -11.40 30.44
C ALA A 439 4.49 -11.87 30.56
N MET A 440 4.73 -13.17 30.40
CA MET A 440 6.08 -13.75 30.42
C MET A 440 6.95 -13.20 29.29
N PHE A 441 6.43 -13.21 28.06
CA PHE A 441 7.15 -12.66 26.90
C PHE A 441 7.46 -11.17 27.05
N ALA A 442 6.51 -10.38 27.57
CA ALA A 442 6.71 -8.95 27.80
C ALA A 442 7.81 -8.71 28.84
N MET A 443 7.78 -9.44 29.97
CA MET A 443 8.83 -9.35 30.98
C MET A 443 10.20 -9.78 30.45
N ALA A 444 10.27 -10.86 29.67
CA ALA A 444 11.50 -11.31 29.05
C ALA A 444 12.07 -10.26 28.08
N ALA A 445 11.23 -9.67 27.24
CA ALA A 445 11.62 -8.61 26.31
C ALA A 445 12.17 -7.37 27.05
N ILE A 446 11.47 -6.94 28.10
CA ILE A 446 11.89 -5.83 28.96
C ILE A 446 13.22 -6.17 29.65
N ALA A 447 13.35 -7.35 30.26
CA ALA A 447 14.56 -7.76 30.97
C ALA A 447 15.78 -7.89 30.04
N HIS A 448 15.59 -8.40 28.82
CA HIS A 448 16.67 -8.56 27.84
C HIS A 448 17.32 -7.21 27.49
N LYS A 449 16.51 -6.18 27.23
CA LYS A 449 17.01 -4.84 26.87
C LYS A 449 17.66 -4.12 28.05
N HIS A 450 17.21 -4.35 29.28
CA HIS A 450 17.77 -3.72 30.48
C HIS A 450 18.84 -4.57 31.20
N PHE A 451 19.29 -5.69 30.62
CA PHE A 451 20.18 -6.68 31.27
C PHE A 451 21.47 -6.12 31.88
N LYS A 452 21.99 -5.01 31.34
CA LYS A 452 23.20 -4.35 31.82
C LYS A 452 22.95 -3.36 32.98
N GLY A 453 21.69 -3.11 33.31
CA GLY A 453 21.24 -2.12 34.26
C GLY A 453 21.24 -2.56 35.71
N VAL A 454 21.53 -1.62 36.63
CA VAL A 454 21.57 -1.89 38.09
C VAL A 454 20.17 -2.23 38.62
N CYS A 455 19.11 -1.77 37.94
CA CYS A 455 17.72 -1.99 38.36
C CYS A 455 17.22 -3.42 38.15
N ILE A 456 17.81 -4.20 37.22
CA ILE A 456 17.46 -5.62 37.08
C ILE A 456 17.87 -6.41 38.31
N LEU A 457 18.99 -6.08 38.97
CA LEU A 457 19.39 -6.75 40.22
C LEU A 457 18.39 -6.50 41.36
N HIS A 458 17.78 -5.30 41.39
CA HIS A 458 16.78 -4.94 42.39
C HIS A 458 15.42 -5.59 42.16
N HIS A 459 15.04 -5.80 40.90
CA HIS A 459 13.81 -6.51 40.52
C HIS A 459 14.06 -7.96 40.10
N PHE A 460 15.27 -8.48 40.34
CA PHE A 460 15.65 -9.82 39.93
C PHE A 460 14.76 -10.84 40.61
N LYS A 461 14.34 -10.57 41.84
CA LYS A 461 13.42 -11.44 42.57
C LYS A 461 12.06 -11.50 41.88
N GLU A 462 11.49 -10.39 41.44
CA GLU A 462 10.19 -10.34 40.74
C GLU A 462 10.29 -10.98 39.35
N VAL A 463 11.35 -10.67 38.58
CA VAL A 463 11.60 -11.26 37.26
C VAL A 463 11.89 -12.76 37.37
N ALA A 464 12.74 -13.18 38.32
CA ALA A 464 13.07 -14.58 38.55
C ALA A 464 11.91 -15.34 39.20
N ILE A 465 11.11 -14.74 40.10
CA ILE A 465 9.90 -15.37 40.61
C ILE A 465 8.91 -15.54 39.47
N MET A 466 8.63 -14.54 38.65
CA MET A 466 7.71 -14.75 37.53
C MET A 466 8.24 -15.80 36.54
N SER A 467 9.54 -15.78 36.23
CA SER A 467 10.16 -16.79 35.35
C SER A 467 10.14 -18.20 35.98
N LEU A 468 10.47 -18.35 37.27
CA LEU A 468 10.59 -19.64 37.98
C LEU A 468 9.25 -20.17 38.52
N PHE A 469 8.36 -19.31 39.01
CA PHE A 469 7.04 -19.65 39.53
C PHE A 469 6.13 -20.14 38.40
N PHE A 470 6.31 -19.62 37.18
CA PHE A 470 5.64 -20.19 36.02
C PHE A 470 6.27 -21.49 35.52
N PHE A 471 7.60 -21.57 35.50
CA PHE A 471 8.32 -22.79 35.09
C PHE A 471 8.02 -24.00 35.99
N PHE A 472 7.74 -23.77 37.28
CA PHE A 472 7.57 -24.83 38.28
C PHE A 472 6.17 -24.98 38.90
N LEU A 473 5.31 -23.96 38.94
CA LEU A 473 4.05 -24.02 39.73
C LEU A 473 2.74 -23.92 38.91
N LEU A 474 2.76 -23.47 37.66
CA LEU A 474 1.58 -23.48 36.78
C LEU A 474 1.74 -24.58 35.73
N CYS A 475 1.43 -25.81 36.14
CA CYS A 475 1.48 -27.03 35.32
C CYS A 475 0.61 -26.95 34.06
N GLU A 476 1.18 -26.43 32.97
CA GLU A 476 0.86 -26.87 31.61
C GLU A 476 2.19 -27.03 30.84
N PRO A 477 2.46 -28.16 30.18
CA PRO A 477 3.65 -28.37 29.33
C PRO A 477 3.85 -27.27 28.27
N LYS A 478 2.76 -26.54 27.96
CA LYS A 478 2.59 -25.48 26.97
C LYS A 478 3.50 -24.26 27.16
N VAL A 479 3.82 -23.92 28.41
CA VAL A 479 4.59 -22.71 28.76
C VAL A 479 6.10 -22.98 28.84
N ASN A 480 6.49 -24.20 29.20
CA ASN A 480 7.89 -24.54 29.49
C ASN A 480 8.79 -24.59 28.25
N HIS A 481 8.26 -24.87 27.06
CA HIS A 481 9.12 -25.07 25.88
C HIS A 481 9.67 -23.76 25.30
N GLN A 482 8.84 -22.70 25.21
CA GLN A 482 9.27 -21.40 24.68
C GLN A 482 10.21 -20.67 25.65
N ILE A 483 10.01 -20.82 26.97
CA ILE A 483 10.89 -20.26 28.01
C ILE A 483 12.31 -20.86 27.95
N CYS A 484 12.47 -22.10 27.51
CA CYS A 484 13.81 -22.70 27.36
C CYS A 484 14.59 -22.15 26.15
N MET A 485 13.94 -21.50 25.19
CA MET A 485 14.57 -21.05 23.94
C MET A 485 14.74 -19.53 23.82
N SER A 486 13.91 -18.74 24.53
CA SER A 486 14.10 -17.29 24.73
C SER A 486 15.05 -16.99 25.87
#